data_AF-A0A3S5Y9H1-F1
#
_entry.id   AF-A0A3S5Y9H1-F1
#
_cell.length_a   1.000
_cell.length_b   1.000
_cell.length_c   1.000
_cell.angle_alpha   90.00
_cell.angle_beta   90.00
_cell.angle_gamma   90.00
#
_symmetry.space_group_name_H-M   'P 1'
#
loop_
_entity.id
_entity.type
_entity.pdbx_description
1 polymer ?
#
loop_
_entity_poly.entity_id
_entity_poly.type
_entity_poly.pdbx_seq_one_letter_code
_entity_poly.pdbx_strand_id
1 'polypeptide(L)'
;MTELSHLDGEGRARMVDVSAKADTTRIAVAAGELVTTPEVVALVRADDMPKADVLSTARIAGISGAKKTSELIPLCHQLALSSVKVEFGFTDSSITIEATAKTKGPTGVEMEALTAVAVAGLTLHDMVKAVDPAARLDGVRLLTKEGGKRGSWRRDERGGDTAAPAPARPEVRPDSATVLVASTGGARGTRPDTTGPAIAEWLTDRGYTVRGPLVYADADIAAGLADALADAPALVLTTGGTGASPTDATPEATRAVLDRELPGVAEEMRRVGTQVTPHASLSRGLVGLAGRTLIVNLPGSPGGVKDGLEVLDPILEHLLAQIAGGGAHDE
;
A
#
# COMPACT_ATOMS: atom_id res chain seq x y z
N MET A 1 -4.42 28.05 -15.96
CA MET A 1 -5.14 26.77 -15.78
C MET A 1 -5.27 26.13 -17.14
N THR A 2 -4.62 24.99 -17.37
CA THR A 2 -4.79 24.19 -18.59
C THR A 2 -6.17 23.55 -18.57
N GLU A 3 -7.04 23.89 -19.52
CA GLU A 3 -8.35 23.25 -19.70
C GLU A 3 -8.22 21.73 -19.77
N LEU A 4 -9.01 21.01 -18.96
CA LEU A 4 -9.09 19.56 -18.99
C LEU A 4 -9.77 19.15 -20.31
N SER A 5 -9.04 18.46 -21.19
CA SER A 5 -9.52 18.17 -22.56
C SER A 5 -10.77 17.29 -22.61
N HIS A 6 -11.08 16.52 -21.56
CA HIS A 6 -12.21 15.60 -21.53
C HIS A 6 -13.50 16.19 -20.94
N LEU A 7 -13.53 17.50 -20.66
CA LEU A 7 -14.72 18.18 -20.18
C LEU A 7 -15.29 19.10 -21.26
N ASP A 8 -16.62 19.25 -21.30
CA ASP A 8 -17.29 20.31 -22.06
C ASP A 8 -17.32 21.63 -21.26
N GLY A 9 -17.89 22.68 -21.86
CA GLY A 9 -17.99 24.01 -21.23
C GLY A 9 -18.86 24.05 -19.96
N GLU A 10 -19.60 22.97 -19.68
CA GLU A 10 -20.44 22.79 -18.49
C GLU A 10 -19.82 21.78 -17.49
N GLY A 11 -18.59 21.31 -17.75
CA GLY A 11 -17.87 20.37 -16.88
C GLY A 11 -18.29 18.91 -17.03
N ARG A 12 -19.03 18.53 -18.07
CA ARG A 12 -19.43 17.13 -18.32
C ARG A 12 -18.39 16.39 -19.14
N ALA A 13 -18.29 15.08 -18.92
CA ALA A 13 -17.41 14.20 -19.66
C ALA A 13 -17.75 14.18 -21.17
N ARG A 14 -16.76 14.41 -22.02
CA ARG A 14 -16.88 14.26 -23.48
C ARG A 14 -15.66 13.59 -24.09
N MET A 15 -15.89 12.86 -25.17
CA MET A 15 -14.82 12.40 -26.06
C MET A 15 -14.32 13.59 -26.88
N VAL A 16 -12.99 13.75 -26.98
CA VAL A 16 -12.38 14.87 -27.71
C VAL A 16 -12.53 14.67 -29.20
N ASP A 17 -12.99 15.68 -29.94
CA ASP A 17 -12.93 15.63 -31.41
C ASP A 17 -11.48 15.70 -31.89
N VAL A 18 -11.07 14.70 -32.67
CA VAL A 18 -9.72 14.56 -33.22
C VAL A 18 -9.70 14.64 -34.75
N SER A 19 -10.83 14.92 -35.40
CA SER A 19 -11.00 14.96 -36.86
C SER A 19 -10.02 15.91 -37.56
N ALA A 20 -9.71 17.05 -36.95
CA ALA A 20 -8.77 18.04 -37.49
C ALA A 20 -7.28 17.70 -37.25
N LYS A 21 -6.96 16.62 -36.53
CA LYS A 21 -5.57 16.23 -36.23
C LYS A 21 -5.04 15.32 -37.33
N ALA A 22 -3.79 15.55 -37.73
CA ALA A 22 -3.13 14.71 -38.74
C ALA A 22 -2.80 13.30 -38.22
N ASP A 23 -2.91 12.33 -39.12
CA ASP A 23 -2.48 10.96 -38.88
C ASP A 23 -0.95 10.86 -38.84
N THR A 24 -0.44 10.38 -37.71
CA THR A 24 0.99 10.16 -37.51
C THR A 24 1.23 8.78 -36.92
N THR A 25 2.42 8.22 -37.14
CA THR A 25 2.82 7.00 -36.44
C THR A 25 2.96 7.31 -34.95
N ARG A 26 2.33 6.46 -34.13
CA ARG A 26 2.29 6.61 -32.68
C ARG A 26 2.60 5.29 -32.03
N ILE A 27 3.45 5.34 -31.02
CA ILE A 27 3.93 4.19 -30.28
C ILE A 27 3.79 4.51 -28.80
N ALA A 28 3.35 3.53 -28.01
CA ALA A 28 3.36 3.60 -26.57
C ALA A 28 3.91 2.30 -26.00
N VAL A 29 4.76 2.41 -24.99
CA VAL A 29 5.26 1.28 -24.20
C VAL A 29 4.76 1.44 -22.78
N ALA A 30 4.17 0.39 -22.22
CA ALA A 30 3.71 0.32 -20.84
C ALA A 30 4.31 -0.90 -20.16
N ALA A 31 4.43 -0.86 -18.84
CA ALA A 31 4.91 -1.96 -18.03
C ALA A 31 4.08 -2.13 -16.77
N GLY A 32 4.21 -3.30 -16.13
CA GLY A 32 3.65 -3.68 -14.84
C GLY A 32 4.27 -4.99 -14.37
N GLU A 33 3.90 -5.49 -13.21
CA GLU A 33 4.37 -6.79 -12.74
C GLU A 33 3.32 -7.52 -11.90
N LEU A 34 3.28 -8.84 -12.02
CA LEU A 34 2.58 -9.69 -11.07
C LEU A 34 3.56 -10.05 -9.94
N VAL A 35 3.36 -9.49 -8.76
CA VAL A 35 4.13 -9.87 -7.57
C VAL A 35 3.51 -11.11 -6.95
N THR A 36 4.34 -12.13 -6.70
CA THR A 36 3.92 -13.46 -6.25
C THR A 36 5.08 -14.15 -5.50
N THR A 37 4.95 -15.43 -5.17
CA THR A 37 5.98 -16.18 -4.45
C THR A 37 7.10 -16.68 -5.38
N PRO A 38 8.32 -16.92 -4.86
CA PRO A 38 9.38 -17.57 -5.62
C PRO A 38 9.00 -18.94 -6.18
N GLU A 39 8.13 -19.67 -5.46
CA GLU A 39 7.57 -20.94 -5.92
C GLU A 39 6.75 -20.78 -7.21
N VAL A 40 5.83 -19.81 -7.25
CA VAL A 40 5.05 -19.53 -8.46
C VAL A 40 5.95 -19.12 -9.62
N VAL A 41 6.95 -18.27 -9.37
CA VAL A 41 7.93 -17.88 -10.39
C VAL A 41 8.65 -19.12 -10.93
N ALA A 42 9.09 -20.04 -10.07
CA ALA A 42 9.76 -21.26 -10.47
C ALA A 42 8.85 -22.17 -11.32
N LEU A 43 7.60 -22.39 -10.88
CA LEU A 43 6.62 -23.21 -11.61
C LEU A 43 6.30 -22.63 -13.00
N VAL A 44 6.10 -21.32 -13.10
CA VAL A 44 5.82 -20.65 -14.38
C VAL A 44 7.03 -20.70 -15.31
N ARG A 45 8.26 -20.56 -14.80
CA ARG A 45 9.48 -20.70 -15.62
C ARG A 45 9.68 -22.13 -16.14
N ALA A 46 9.33 -23.12 -15.32
CA ALA A 46 9.45 -24.53 -15.66
C ALA A 46 8.30 -25.07 -16.54
N ASP A 47 7.25 -24.26 -16.76
CA ASP A 47 6.00 -24.68 -17.39
C ASP A 47 5.30 -25.84 -16.65
N ASP A 48 5.44 -25.88 -15.32
CA ASP A 48 4.95 -26.96 -14.43
C ASP A 48 3.72 -26.53 -13.61
N MET A 49 2.98 -25.54 -14.11
CA MET A 49 1.76 -25.06 -13.46
C MET A 49 0.60 -26.05 -13.68
N PRO A 50 -0.34 -26.18 -12.72
CA PRO A 50 -1.54 -27.01 -12.91
C PRO A 50 -2.38 -26.62 -14.13
N LYS A 51 -2.25 -25.37 -14.58
CA LYS A 51 -2.80 -24.87 -15.83
C LYS A 51 -1.66 -24.71 -16.84
N ALA A 52 -1.76 -25.38 -17.98
CA ALA A 52 -0.79 -25.28 -19.07
C ALA A 52 -0.75 -23.86 -19.70
N ASP A 53 0.38 -23.51 -20.30
CA ASP A 53 0.53 -22.34 -21.18
C ASP A 53 0.25 -20.98 -20.53
N VAL A 54 0.70 -20.77 -19.29
CA VAL A 54 0.44 -19.54 -18.51
C VAL A 54 0.84 -18.26 -19.27
N LEU A 55 2.09 -18.18 -19.73
CA LEU A 55 2.60 -16.98 -20.41
C LEU A 55 1.96 -16.79 -21.79
N SER A 56 1.72 -17.88 -22.52
CA SER A 56 1.09 -17.82 -23.85
C SER A 56 -0.35 -17.32 -23.73
N THR A 57 -1.10 -17.81 -22.75
CA THR A 57 -2.47 -17.38 -22.45
C THR A 57 -2.49 -15.90 -22.06
N ALA A 58 -1.63 -15.48 -21.13
CA ALA A 58 -1.52 -14.09 -20.72
C ALA A 58 -1.12 -13.15 -21.87
N ARG A 59 -0.24 -13.60 -22.78
CA ARG A 59 0.15 -12.84 -23.99
C ARG A 59 -1.04 -12.56 -24.90
N ILE A 60 -1.81 -13.60 -25.20
CA ILE A 60 -3.01 -13.50 -26.07
C ILE A 60 -4.05 -12.62 -25.41
N ALA A 61 -4.24 -12.75 -24.09
CA ALA A 61 -5.16 -11.91 -23.34
C ALA A 61 -4.74 -10.43 -23.38
N GLY A 62 -3.46 -10.10 -23.17
CA GLY A 62 -2.95 -8.74 -23.29
C GLY A 62 -3.15 -8.15 -24.69
N ILE A 63 -2.85 -8.90 -25.75
CA ILE A 63 -3.10 -8.48 -27.14
C ILE A 63 -4.60 -8.24 -27.40
N SER A 64 -5.45 -9.09 -26.84
CA SER A 64 -6.91 -8.95 -26.96
C SER A 64 -7.43 -7.75 -26.17
N GLY A 65 -6.88 -7.51 -24.98
CA GLY A 65 -7.18 -6.35 -24.15
C GLY A 65 -6.88 -5.03 -24.87
N ALA A 66 -5.71 -4.92 -25.49
CA ALA A 66 -5.33 -3.74 -26.29
C ALA A 66 -6.35 -3.45 -27.40
N LYS A 67 -6.82 -4.49 -28.10
CA LYS A 67 -7.81 -4.33 -29.19
C LYS A 67 -9.18 -3.91 -28.69
N LYS A 68 -9.49 -4.17 -27.42
CA LYS A 68 -10.77 -3.85 -26.77
C LYS A 68 -10.72 -2.61 -25.89
N THR A 69 -9.62 -1.85 -25.90
CA THR A 69 -9.46 -0.68 -25.02
C THR A 69 -10.61 0.32 -25.14
N SER A 70 -11.11 0.61 -26.33
CA SER A 70 -12.24 1.54 -26.52
C SER A 70 -13.58 1.01 -26.01
N GLU A 71 -13.72 -0.31 -25.82
CA GLU A 71 -14.91 -0.92 -25.19
C GLU A 71 -14.82 -0.85 -23.66
N LEU A 72 -13.60 -0.80 -23.12
CA LEU A 72 -13.34 -0.81 -21.68
C LEU A 72 -13.18 0.59 -21.09
N ILE A 73 -12.59 1.53 -21.83
CA ILE A 73 -12.29 2.89 -21.39
C ILE A 73 -13.26 3.87 -22.06
N PRO A 74 -14.26 4.43 -21.34
CA PRO A 74 -15.44 5.07 -21.94
C PRO A 74 -15.21 6.21 -22.93
N LEU A 75 -14.09 6.95 -22.80
CA LEU A 75 -13.80 8.13 -23.63
C LEU A 75 -12.62 7.91 -24.58
N CYS A 76 -12.13 6.68 -24.71
CA CYS A 76 -11.11 6.33 -25.70
C CYS A 76 -11.72 6.24 -27.10
N HIS A 77 -11.00 6.77 -28.09
CA HIS A 77 -11.34 6.56 -29.49
C HIS A 77 -11.09 5.11 -29.88
N GLN A 78 -11.88 4.60 -30.82
CA GLN A 78 -11.54 3.35 -31.49
C GLN A 78 -10.36 3.58 -32.44
N LEU A 79 -9.30 2.78 -32.30
CA LEU A 79 -8.08 2.90 -33.10
C LEU A 79 -7.77 1.61 -33.84
N ALA A 80 -7.36 1.74 -35.11
CA ALA A 80 -6.79 0.63 -35.88
C ALA A 80 -5.35 0.36 -35.41
N LEU A 81 -5.18 -0.56 -34.47
CA LEU A 81 -3.86 -0.97 -34.00
C LEU A 81 -3.08 -1.67 -35.12
N SER A 82 -1.86 -1.20 -35.40
CA SER A 82 -0.96 -1.80 -36.38
C SER A 82 -0.18 -2.97 -35.80
N SER A 83 0.20 -2.91 -34.52
CA SER A 83 0.86 -4.00 -33.81
C SER A 83 0.69 -3.87 -32.30
N VAL A 84 0.63 -5.01 -31.63
CA VAL A 84 0.71 -5.12 -30.16
C VAL A 84 1.70 -6.24 -29.83
N LYS A 85 2.68 -5.94 -29.00
CA LYS A 85 3.67 -6.90 -28.48
C LYS A 85 3.53 -6.95 -26.96
N VAL A 86 3.54 -8.14 -26.37
CA VAL A 86 3.53 -8.35 -24.91
C VAL A 86 4.65 -9.32 -24.56
N GLU A 87 5.54 -8.88 -23.68
CA GLU A 87 6.73 -9.58 -23.24
C GLU A 87 6.71 -9.78 -21.73
N PHE A 88 7.32 -10.88 -21.30
CA PHE A 88 7.42 -11.22 -19.88
C PHE A 88 8.87 -11.38 -19.48
N GLY A 89 9.21 -10.88 -18.31
CA GLY A 89 10.45 -11.16 -17.60
C GLY A 89 10.17 -11.72 -16.22
N PHE A 90 11.23 -11.98 -15.47
CA PHE A 90 11.12 -12.58 -14.15
C PHE A 90 12.12 -11.97 -13.18
N THR A 91 11.70 -11.78 -11.94
CA THR A 91 12.58 -11.55 -10.78
C THR A 91 12.54 -12.79 -9.88
N ASP A 92 12.98 -12.68 -8.63
CA ASP A 92 12.84 -13.75 -7.62
C ASP A 92 11.41 -13.90 -7.11
N SER A 93 10.60 -12.83 -7.17
CA SER A 93 9.24 -12.80 -6.60
C SER A 93 8.23 -12.06 -7.47
N SER A 94 8.51 -11.90 -8.76
CA SER A 94 7.56 -11.29 -9.70
C SER A 94 7.75 -11.76 -11.14
N ILE A 95 6.67 -11.65 -11.92
CA ILE A 95 6.66 -11.77 -13.38
C ILE A 95 6.45 -10.37 -13.94
N THR A 96 7.47 -9.81 -14.58
CA THR A 96 7.38 -8.49 -15.20
C THR A 96 6.66 -8.58 -16.53
N ILE A 97 5.90 -7.53 -16.87
CA ILE A 97 5.08 -7.45 -18.08
C ILE A 97 5.43 -6.14 -18.78
N GLU A 98 5.79 -6.22 -20.07
CA GLU A 98 5.95 -5.04 -20.92
C GLU A 98 5.06 -5.19 -22.15
N ALA A 99 4.31 -4.14 -22.48
CA ALA A 99 3.48 -4.10 -23.67
C ALA A 99 3.80 -2.88 -24.54
N THR A 100 4.00 -3.12 -25.84
CA THR A 100 4.17 -2.08 -26.85
C THR A 100 2.96 -2.08 -27.79
N ALA A 101 2.27 -0.94 -27.89
CA ALA A 101 1.20 -0.71 -28.85
C ALA A 101 1.61 0.32 -29.91
N LYS A 102 1.22 0.10 -31.16
CA LYS A 102 1.51 0.98 -32.29
C LYS A 102 0.29 1.20 -33.17
N THR A 103 0.10 2.41 -33.65
CA THR A 103 -0.91 2.77 -34.66
C THR A 103 -0.38 3.84 -35.61
N LYS A 104 -1.15 4.12 -36.67
CA LYS A 104 -1.08 5.36 -37.45
C LYS A 104 -2.45 6.03 -37.33
N GLY A 105 -2.51 7.18 -36.67
CA GLY A 105 -3.79 7.86 -36.40
C GLY A 105 -3.68 9.23 -35.73
N PRO A 106 -4.83 9.85 -35.43
CA PRO A 106 -4.89 11.25 -34.96
C PRO A 106 -4.70 11.41 -33.45
N THR A 107 -4.74 10.31 -32.69
CA THR A 107 -4.57 10.27 -31.22
C THR A 107 -3.65 9.14 -30.77
N GLY A 108 -3.10 9.28 -29.56
CA GLY A 108 -2.12 8.36 -28.98
C GLY A 108 -2.70 6.97 -28.63
N VAL A 109 -1.79 6.03 -28.35
CA VAL A 109 -2.09 4.63 -28.01
C VAL A 109 -1.64 4.25 -26.60
N GLU A 110 -1.54 5.24 -25.71
CA GLU A 110 -1.13 5.02 -24.32
C GLU A 110 -2.05 4.04 -23.60
N MET A 111 -3.36 4.17 -23.84
CA MET A 111 -4.37 3.34 -23.18
C MET A 111 -4.33 1.90 -23.68
N GLU A 112 -4.07 1.68 -24.97
CA GLU A 112 -3.95 0.32 -25.53
C GLU A 112 -2.76 -0.43 -24.95
N ALA A 113 -1.63 0.25 -24.74
CA ALA A 113 -0.47 -0.34 -24.06
C ALA A 113 -0.78 -0.65 -22.58
N LEU A 114 -1.39 0.30 -21.85
CA LEU A 114 -1.75 0.12 -20.44
C LEU A 114 -2.78 -0.99 -20.22
N THR A 115 -3.82 -1.05 -21.06
CA THR A 115 -4.83 -2.11 -21.02
C THR A 115 -4.21 -3.47 -21.33
N ALA A 116 -3.25 -3.55 -22.27
CA ALA A 116 -2.55 -4.79 -22.56
C ALA A 116 -1.83 -5.35 -21.33
N VAL A 117 -1.09 -4.49 -20.60
CA VAL A 117 -0.41 -4.87 -19.34
C VAL A 117 -1.44 -5.32 -18.30
N ALA A 118 -2.50 -4.53 -18.09
CA ALA A 118 -3.50 -4.82 -17.08
C ALA A 118 -4.20 -6.18 -17.31
N VAL A 119 -4.63 -6.43 -18.56
CA VAL A 119 -5.33 -7.67 -18.91
C VAL A 119 -4.38 -8.87 -18.89
N ALA A 120 -3.14 -8.72 -19.34
CA ALA A 120 -2.13 -9.77 -19.22
C ALA A 120 -1.86 -10.12 -17.74
N GLY A 121 -1.72 -9.11 -16.88
CA GLY A 121 -1.50 -9.28 -15.44
C GLY A 121 -2.66 -9.97 -14.72
N LEU A 122 -3.91 -9.55 -15.01
CA LEU A 122 -5.11 -10.21 -14.48
C LEU A 122 -5.21 -11.67 -14.96
N THR A 123 -4.79 -11.94 -16.19
CA THR A 123 -4.76 -13.31 -16.72
C THR A 123 -3.68 -14.14 -16.02
N LEU A 124 -2.49 -13.60 -15.78
CA LEU A 124 -1.47 -14.28 -14.99
C LEU A 124 -2.00 -14.61 -13.59
N HIS A 125 -2.65 -13.65 -12.91
CA HIS A 125 -3.30 -13.89 -11.62
C HIS A 125 -4.30 -15.05 -11.71
N ASP A 126 -5.19 -15.06 -12.71
CA ASP A 126 -6.14 -16.16 -12.91
C ASP A 126 -5.46 -17.53 -13.06
N MET A 127 -4.31 -17.55 -13.74
CA MET A 127 -3.53 -18.76 -14.00
C MET A 127 -2.79 -19.26 -12.74
N VAL A 128 -2.38 -18.37 -11.83
CA VAL A 128 -1.56 -18.74 -10.65
C VAL A 128 -2.32 -18.80 -9.33
N LYS A 129 -3.52 -18.22 -9.23
CA LYS A 129 -4.28 -18.08 -7.97
C LYS A 129 -4.58 -19.37 -7.20
N ALA A 130 -4.42 -20.53 -7.83
CA ALA A 130 -4.56 -21.83 -7.15
C ALA A 130 -3.35 -22.15 -6.25
N VAL A 131 -2.17 -21.59 -6.57
CA VAL A 131 -0.92 -21.73 -5.81
C VAL A 131 -0.71 -20.50 -4.92
N ASP A 132 -0.94 -19.30 -5.46
CA ASP A 132 -0.83 -18.04 -4.71
C ASP A 132 -2.06 -17.13 -4.96
N PRO A 133 -3.11 -17.22 -4.12
CA PRO A 133 -4.26 -16.33 -4.21
C PRO A 133 -3.96 -14.90 -3.77
N ALA A 134 -2.83 -14.65 -3.11
CA ALA A 134 -2.41 -13.33 -2.63
C ALA A 134 -1.57 -12.57 -3.67
N ALA A 135 -1.29 -13.16 -4.83
CA ALA A 135 -0.59 -12.51 -5.93
C ALA A 135 -1.25 -11.19 -6.31
N ARG A 136 -0.46 -10.14 -6.54
CA ARG A 136 -0.95 -8.80 -6.83
C ARG A 136 -0.40 -8.27 -8.14
N LEU A 137 -1.19 -7.45 -8.82
CA LEU A 137 -0.76 -6.74 -10.03
C LEU A 137 -0.37 -5.31 -9.66
N ASP A 138 0.93 -5.02 -9.76
CA ASP A 138 1.51 -3.75 -9.35
C ASP A 138 2.09 -2.98 -10.56
N GLY A 139 2.31 -1.68 -10.37
CA GLY A 139 3.14 -0.87 -11.25
C GLY A 139 2.63 -0.66 -12.68
N VAL A 140 1.33 -0.86 -12.97
CA VAL A 140 0.79 -0.64 -14.33
C VAL A 140 0.96 0.83 -14.74
N ARG A 141 1.86 1.09 -15.69
CA ARG A 141 2.33 2.45 -16.01
C ARG A 141 2.83 2.59 -17.44
N LEU A 142 2.82 3.82 -17.96
CA LEU A 142 3.42 4.15 -19.25
C LEU A 142 4.93 4.38 -19.11
N LEU A 143 5.77 3.72 -19.90
CA LEU A 143 7.23 3.93 -19.95
C LEU A 143 7.61 4.99 -20.98
N THR A 144 7.09 4.89 -22.19
CA THR A 144 7.36 5.84 -23.28
C THR A 144 6.13 6.04 -24.13
N LYS A 145 6.07 7.19 -24.80
CA LYS A 145 5.21 7.40 -25.96
C LYS A 145 5.89 8.26 -27.00
N GLU A 146 5.56 8.02 -28.25
CA GLU A 146 6.08 8.73 -29.40
C GLU A 146 4.94 9.11 -30.35
N GLY A 147 5.09 10.25 -31.03
CA GLY A 147 4.17 10.72 -32.06
C GLY A 147 3.11 11.73 -31.60
N GLY A 148 2.57 12.46 -32.57
CA GLY A 148 1.65 13.57 -32.34
C GLY A 148 2.29 14.89 -31.90
N LYS A 149 1.44 15.90 -31.66
CA LYS A 149 1.86 17.29 -31.39
C LYS A 149 2.78 17.44 -30.17
N ARG A 150 2.66 16.57 -29.17
CA ARG A 150 3.44 16.62 -27.92
C ARG A 150 4.81 15.92 -28.02
N GLY A 151 5.15 15.34 -29.17
CA GLY A 151 6.45 14.70 -29.39
C GLY A 151 6.65 13.41 -28.58
N SER A 152 7.90 13.04 -28.37
CA SER A 152 8.29 11.90 -27.53
C SER A 152 8.24 12.27 -26.05
N TRP A 153 7.65 11.39 -25.25
CA TRP A 153 7.73 11.44 -23.79
C TRP A 153 8.31 10.11 -23.31
N ARG A 154 9.24 10.19 -22.37
CA ARG A 154 9.80 9.04 -21.66
C ARG A 154 9.64 9.31 -20.17
N ARG A 155 9.27 8.27 -19.43
CA ARG A 155 9.28 8.31 -17.97
C ARG A 155 10.71 8.56 -17.53
N ASP A 156 10.92 9.64 -16.77
CA ASP A 156 12.22 9.89 -16.15
C ASP A 156 12.59 8.68 -15.27
N GLU A 157 13.80 8.15 -15.42
CA GLU A 157 14.31 7.07 -14.57
C GLU A 157 14.47 7.51 -13.11
N ARG A 158 14.36 8.81 -12.82
CA ARG A 158 14.19 9.36 -11.46
C ARG A 158 12.81 9.06 -10.84
N GLY A 159 11.85 8.64 -11.65
CA GLY A 159 10.60 7.98 -11.26
C GLY A 159 10.57 6.53 -11.74
N GLY A 160 11.76 5.90 -11.77
CA GLY A 160 12.00 4.51 -12.11
C GLY A 160 11.30 3.60 -11.13
N ASP A 161 10.30 2.91 -11.65
CA ASP A 161 9.54 1.86 -11.03
C ASP A 161 10.34 0.54 -11.08
N THR A 162 11.55 0.55 -10.51
CA THR A 162 11.79 -0.41 -9.43
C THR A 162 10.70 -0.11 -8.43
N ALA A 163 9.97 -1.09 -7.89
CA ALA A 163 9.26 -0.86 -6.64
C ALA A 163 10.19 0.00 -5.79
N ALA A 164 9.83 1.28 -5.56
CA ALA A 164 10.63 2.08 -4.69
C ALA A 164 10.71 1.23 -3.42
N PRO A 165 11.89 0.91 -2.87
CA PRO A 165 11.90 0.58 -1.46
C PRO A 165 11.12 1.74 -0.84
N ALA A 166 9.99 1.43 -0.18
CA ALA A 166 9.06 2.41 0.36
C ALA A 166 9.86 3.65 0.79
N PRO A 167 9.54 4.84 0.24
CA PRO A 167 10.45 5.96 0.04
C PRO A 167 11.47 5.99 1.16
N ALA A 168 12.71 5.55 0.92
CA ALA A 168 13.68 5.11 1.95
C ALA A 168 13.19 5.52 3.33
N ARG A 169 12.34 4.66 3.95
CA ARG A 169 11.68 4.98 5.23
C ARG A 169 12.77 5.60 6.08
N PRO A 170 12.58 6.83 6.62
CA PRO A 170 13.65 7.51 7.34
C PRO A 170 14.30 6.50 8.26
N GLU A 171 15.63 6.46 8.32
CA GLU A 171 16.31 5.48 9.19
C GLU A 171 15.64 5.53 10.56
N VAL A 172 15.09 4.39 10.96
CA VAL A 172 14.32 4.33 12.20
C VAL A 172 15.21 4.86 13.30
N ARG A 173 14.75 5.91 13.96
CA ARG A 173 15.45 6.53 15.08
C ARG A 173 15.26 5.60 16.28
N PRO A 174 16.28 4.78 16.63
CA PRO A 174 16.12 3.63 17.51
C PRO A 174 15.70 4.02 18.93
N ASP A 175 16.01 5.24 19.33
CA ASP A 175 15.74 5.85 20.62
C ASP A 175 14.51 6.78 20.60
N SER A 176 13.66 6.72 19.57
CA SER A 176 12.50 7.63 19.46
C SER A 176 11.17 6.89 19.52
N ALA A 177 10.20 7.52 20.17
CA ALA A 177 8.85 7.02 20.29
C ALA A 177 7.84 8.13 20.05
N THR A 178 6.66 7.79 19.53
CA THR A 178 5.53 8.72 19.41
C THR A 178 4.34 8.21 20.20
N VAL A 179 3.70 9.10 20.95
CA VAL A 179 2.46 8.83 21.68
C VAL A 179 1.29 9.50 20.98
N LEU A 180 0.29 8.70 20.61
CA LEU A 180 -0.89 9.15 19.88
C LEU A 180 -2.16 8.86 20.69
N VAL A 181 -3.02 9.86 20.86
CA VAL A 181 -4.27 9.76 21.63
C VAL A 181 -5.45 9.90 20.68
N ALA A 182 -6.26 8.85 20.56
CA ALA A 182 -7.52 8.85 19.83
C ALA A 182 -8.65 9.26 20.78
N SER A 183 -9.06 10.52 20.72
CA SER A 183 -10.14 11.06 21.55
C SER A 183 -10.72 12.33 20.95
N THR A 184 -11.94 12.26 20.41
CA THR A 184 -12.67 13.45 19.94
C THR A 184 -12.86 14.48 21.06
N GLY A 185 -13.13 14.03 22.29
CA GLY A 185 -13.26 14.91 23.44
C GLY A 185 -11.94 15.55 23.87
N GLY A 186 -10.82 14.82 23.72
CA GLY A 186 -9.46 15.32 23.97
C GLY A 186 -9.04 16.36 22.94
N ALA A 187 -9.26 16.08 21.65
CA ALA A 187 -8.93 16.99 20.55
C ALA A 187 -9.73 18.30 20.62
N ARG A 188 -10.96 18.25 21.15
CA ARG A 188 -11.79 19.44 21.39
C ARG A 188 -11.48 20.16 22.71
N GLY A 189 -10.58 19.64 23.55
CA GLY A 189 -10.27 20.18 24.87
C GLY A 189 -11.40 20.03 25.90
N THR A 190 -12.43 19.25 25.61
CA THR A 190 -13.59 19.06 26.50
C THR A 190 -13.36 17.98 27.55
N ARG A 191 -12.34 17.15 27.38
CA ARG A 191 -11.94 16.10 28.33
C ARG A 191 -10.41 16.09 28.44
N PRO A 192 -9.83 16.26 29.63
CA PRO A 192 -8.38 16.12 29.80
C PRO A 192 -7.96 14.68 29.52
N ASP A 193 -6.87 14.51 28.77
CA ASP A 193 -6.24 13.22 28.59
C ASP A 193 -5.32 12.91 29.78
N THR A 194 -5.50 11.74 30.37
CA THR A 194 -4.67 11.22 31.46
C THR A 194 -3.85 10.00 31.03
N THR A 195 -4.07 9.50 29.81
CA THR A 195 -3.42 8.29 29.30
C THR A 195 -2.16 8.61 28.52
N GLY A 196 -2.19 9.59 27.62
CA GLY A 196 -1.03 10.02 26.85
C GLY A 196 0.15 10.44 27.72
N PRO A 197 -0.01 11.32 28.72
CA PRO A 197 1.08 11.72 29.61
C PRO A 197 1.72 10.53 30.34
N ALA A 198 0.92 9.58 30.83
CA ALA A 198 1.43 8.39 31.52
C ALA A 198 2.27 7.49 30.58
N ILE A 199 1.85 7.36 29.32
CA ILE A 199 2.61 6.61 28.31
C ILE A 199 3.92 7.33 27.97
N ALA A 200 3.87 8.67 27.82
CA ALA A 200 5.05 9.47 27.52
C ALA A 200 6.08 9.43 28.66
N GLU A 201 5.63 9.47 29.91
CA GLU A 201 6.49 9.31 31.09
C GLU A 201 7.13 7.91 31.11
N TRP A 202 6.35 6.85 30.92
CA TRP A 202 6.84 5.47 30.86
C TRP A 202 7.93 5.25 29.79
N LEU A 203 7.77 5.88 28.62
CA LEU A 203 8.76 5.86 27.54
C LEU A 203 10.01 6.68 27.89
N THR A 204 9.83 7.87 28.47
CA THR A 204 10.95 8.75 28.84
C THR A 204 11.83 8.09 29.90
N ASP A 205 11.23 7.42 30.89
CA ASP A 205 11.95 6.64 31.93
C ASP A 205 12.81 5.51 31.35
N ARG A 206 12.50 5.07 30.12
CA ARG A 206 13.23 4.03 29.37
C ARG A 206 14.21 4.61 28.34
N GLY A 207 14.44 5.92 28.37
CA GLY A 207 15.42 6.59 27.52
C GLY A 207 14.95 6.93 26.11
N TYR A 208 13.64 6.86 25.82
CA TYR A 208 13.12 7.30 24.53
C TYR A 208 12.99 8.82 24.45
N THR A 209 13.38 9.39 23.33
CA THR A 209 12.97 10.74 22.91
C THR A 209 11.52 10.66 22.43
N VAL A 210 10.60 11.20 23.24
CA VAL A 210 9.15 11.08 22.98
C VAL A 210 8.59 12.29 22.24
N ARG A 211 7.90 12.04 21.12
CA ARG A 211 7.02 13.01 20.45
C ARG A 211 5.58 12.80 20.91
N GLY A 212 4.95 13.86 21.42
CA GLY A 212 3.56 13.83 21.90
C GLY A 212 3.42 14.04 23.41
N PRO A 213 2.23 13.80 23.98
CA PRO A 213 1.08 13.15 23.36
C PRO A 213 0.46 13.99 22.23
N LEU A 214 0.31 13.39 21.05
CA LEU A 214 -0.41 13.98 19.93
C LEU A 214 -1.87 13.57 20.03
N VAL A 215 -2.79 14.53 20.15
CA VAL A 215 -4.22 14.25 20.36
C VAL A 215 -5.00 14.48 19.08
N TYR A 216 -5.65 13.44 18.58
CA TYR A 216 -6.47 13.47 17.37
C TYR A 216 -7.91 13.05 17.70
N ALA A 217 -8.87 13.60 16.94
CA ALA A 217 -10.23 13.10 17.01
C ALA A 217 -10.29 11.68 16.45
N ASP A 218 -11.27 10.88 16.89
CA ASP A 218 -11.37 9.48 16.49
C ASP A 218 -11.50 9.32 14.96
N ALA A 219 -12.21 10.25 14.31
CA ALA A 219 -12.35 10.29 12.85
C ALA A 219 -11.05 10.60 12.10
N ASP A 220 -10.08 11.23 12.77
CA ASP A 220 -8.81 11.69 12.19
C ASP A 220 -7.64 10.79 12.58
N ILE A 221 -7.89 9.66 13.26
CA ILE A 221 -6.82 8.81 13.80
C ILE A 221 -5.91 8.22 12.71
N ALA A 222 -6.45 7.98 11.51
CA ALA A 222 -5.65 7.56 10.35
C ALA A 222 -4.63 8.64 9.93
N ALA A 223 -5.03 9.92 9.94
CA ALA A 223 -4.12 11.03 9.67
C ALA A 223 -3.10 11.19 10.80
N GLY A 224 -3.52 11.02 12.06
CA GLY A 224 -2.63 11.05 13.22
C GLY A 224 -1.58 9.93 13.19
N LEU A 225 -1.94 8.74 12.71
CA LEU A 225 -0.99 7.64 12.55
C LEU A 225 0.00 7.90 11.41
N ALA A 226 -0.45 8.46 10.29
CA ALA A 226 0.43 8.90 9.22
C ALA A 226 1.41 9.99 9.68
N ASP A 227 0.94 10.95 10.48
CA ASP A 227 1.77 12.00 11.11
C ASP A 227 2.79 11.40 12.09
N ALA A 228 2.37 10.45 12.94
CA ALA A 228 3.25 9.78 13.89
C ALA A 228 4.39 9.00 13.19
N LEU A 229 4.12 8.45 12.01
CA LEU A 229 5.10 7.70 11.22
C LEU A 229 6.03 8.58 10.37
N ALA A 230 5.76 9.89 10.25
CA ALA A 230 6.50 10.79 9.36
C ALA A 230 8.00 10.87 9.68
N ASP A 231 8.37 10.80 10.96
CA ASP A 231 9.75 10.88 11.44
C ASP A 231 10.42 9.50 11.65
N ALA A 232 9.73 8.42 11.24
CA ALA A 232 10.13 7.02 11.44
C ALA A 232 10.60 6.68 12.87
N PRO A 233 9.72 6.79 13.88
CA PRO A 233 10.07 6.40 15.23
C PRO A 233 10.30 4.89 15.34
N ALA A 234 11.05 4.44 16.35
CA ALA A 234 11.16 3.02 16.67
C ALA A 234 9.83 2.46 17.18
N LEU A 235 9.07 3.28 17.91
CA LEU A 235 7.86 2.88 18.59
C LEU A 235 6.74 3.91 18.43
N VAL A 236 5.52 3.45 18.15
CA VAL A 236 4.29 4.23 18.23
C VAL A 236 3.34 3.56 19.20
N LEU A 237 3.00 4.26 20.28
CA LEU A 237 1.98 3.83 21.23
C LEU A 237 0.73 4.67 21.03
N THR A 238 -0.38 4.04 20.69
CA THR A 238 -1.68 4.71 20.61
C THR A 238 -2.50 4.42 21.86
N THR A 239 -3.39 5.33 22.27
CA THR A 239 -4.38 5.09 23.34
C THR A 239 -5.75 5.59 22.91
N GLY A 240 -6.78 4.79 23.17
CA GLY A 240 -8.17 5.10 22.82
C GLY A 240 -8.61 4.59 21.44
N GLY A 241 -9.92 4.65 21.19
CA GLY A 241 -10.51 4.26 19.90
C GLY A 241 -10.45 2.76 19.57
N THR A 242 -10.23 1.88 20.55
CA THR A 242 -10.07 0.42 20.34
C THR A 242 -11.30 -0.41 20.70
N GLY A 243 -12.38 0.19 21.20
CA GLY A 243 -13.58 -0.52 21.63
C GLY A 243 -14.52 -0.90 20.49
N ALA A 244 -15.79 -1.13 20.81
CA ALA A 244 -16.84 -1.48 19.84
C ALA A 244 -17.74 -0.28 19.45
N SER A 245 -17.42 0.94 19.87
CA SER A 245 -18.18 2.13 19.47
C SER A 245 -18.09 2.33 17.95
N PRO A 246 -19.13 2.87 17.28
CA PRO A 246 -19.06 3.23 15.86
C PRO A 246 -17.93 4.23 15.52
N THR A 247 -17.45 4.98 16.51
CA THR A 247 -16.34 5.92 16.36
C THR A 247 -14.97 5.30 16.66
N ASP A 248 -14.91 4.11 17.23
CA ASP A 248 -13.64 3.44 17.56
C ASP A 248 -13.00 2.93 16.26
N ALA A 249 -12.04 3.68 15.71
CA ALA A 249 -11.39 3.38 14.43
C ALA A 249 -9.88 3.15 14.51
N THR A 250 -9.29 3.18 15.72
CA THR A 250 -7.85 2.99 15.91
C THR A 250 -7.33 1.65 15.34
N PRO A 251 -8.01 0.51 15.53
CA PRO A 251 -7.60 -0.76 14.95
C PRO A 251 -7.62 -0.76 13.42
N GLU A 252 -8.65 -0.17 12.80
CA GLU A 252 -8.78 -0.07 11.34
C GLU A 252 -7.67 0.81 10.75
N ALA A 253 -7.43 1.97 11.35
CA ALA A 253 -6.34 2.86 10.96
C ALA A 253 -4.97 2.21 11.14
N THR A 254 -4.78 1.46 12.23
CA THR A 254 -3.53 0.73 12.49
C THR A 254 -3.33 -0.37 11.45
N ARG A 255 -4.32 -1.22 11.21
CA ARG A 255 -4.24 -2.31 10.22
C ARG A 255 -3.85 -1.79 8.83
N ALA A 256 -4.35 -0.63 8.44
CA ALA A 256 -4.06 -0.04 7.14
C ALA A 256 -2.58 0.31 6.91
N VAL A 257 -1.76 0.44 7.98
CA VAL A 257 -0.33 0.78 7.88
C VAL A 257 0.61 -0.37 8.27
N LEU A 258 0.08 -1.47 8.79
CA LEU A 258 0.88 -2.62 9.20
C LEU A 258 1.32 -3.46 8.00
N ASP A 259 2.61 -3.78 7.96
CA ASP A 259 3.19 -4.78 7.07
C ASP A 259 3.13 -6.19 7.71
N ARG A 260 3.09 -6.28 9.04
CA ARG A 260 3.04 -7.53 9.80
C ARG A 260 2.33 -7.36 11.15
N GLU A 261 1.33 -8.19 11.43
CA GLU A 261 0.69 -8.22 12.75
C GLU A 261 1.46 -9.11 13.74
N LEU A 262 1.41 -8.77 15.02
CA LEU A 262 1.94 -9.53 16.15
C LEU A 262 0.78 -9.91 17.09
N PRO A 263 -0.11 -10.82 16.67
CA PRO A 263 -1.37 -11.09 17.37
C PRO A 263 -1.17 -11.56 18.81
N GLY A 264 -0.11 -12.34 19.10
CA GLY A 264 0.16 -12.86 20.44
C GLY A 264 0.35 -11.78 21.50
N VAL A 265 0.97 -10.64 21.16
CA VAL A 265 1.13 -9.52 22.09
C VAL A 265 -0.22 -8.86 22.37
N ALA A 266 -1.00 -8.61 21.33
CA ALA A 266 -2.34 -8.03 21.47
C ALA A 266 -3.29 -8.95 22.27
N GLU A 267 -3.19 -10.26 22.09
CA GLU A 267 -3.93 -11.27 22.85
C GLU A 267 -3.52 -11.29 24.32
N GLU A 268 -2.22 -11.23 24.62
CA GLU A 268 -1.72 -11.20 25.98
C GLU A 268 -2.16 -9.93 26.73
N MET A 269 -2.14 -8.77 26.06
CA MET A 269 -2.69 -7.52 26.61
C MET A 269 -4.17 -7.64 26.96
N ARG A 270 -4.97 -8.27 26.09
CA ARG A 270 -6.38 -8.56 26.40
C ARG A 270 -6.51 -9.54 27.55
N ARG A 271 -5.69 -10.60 27.58
CA ARG A 271 -5.71 -11.63 28.63
C ARG A 271 -5.44 -11.01 29.99
N VAL A 272 -4.39 -10.22 30.14
CA VAL A 272 -4.07 -9.49 31.38
C VAL A 272 -5.20 -8.53 31.76
N GLY A 273 -5.66 -7.70 30.82
CA GLY A 273 -6.77 -6.78 31.08
C GLY A 273 -8.06 -7.49 31.54
N THR A 274 -8.35 -8.69 31.01
CA THR A 274 -9.53 -9.48 31.43
C THR A 274 -9.45 -10.04 32.85
N GLN A 275 -8.26 -10.08 33.46
CA GLN A 275 -8.11 -10.40 34.88
C GLN A 275 -8.60 -9.26 35.78
N VAL A 276 -8.59 -8.02 35.28
CA VAL A 276 -9.04 -6.81 36.00
C VAL A 276 -10.49 -6.47 35.65
N THR A 277 -10.85 -6.52 34.37
CA THR A 277 -12.21 -6.18 33.90
C THR A 277 -12.63 -7.03 32.68
N PRO A 278 -13.83 -7.63 32.69
CA PRO A 278 -14.30 -8.41 31.55
C PRO A 278 -14.43 -7.59 30.26
N HIS A 279 -14.59 -6.27 30.36
CA HIS A 279 -14.70 -5.37 29.20
C HIS A 279 -13.41 -5.30 28.38
N ALA A 280 -12.25 -5.67 28.94
CA ALA A 280 -11.00 -5.73 28.17
C ALA A 280 -11.09 -6.70 26.99
N SER A 281 -11.96 -7.72 27.06
CA SER A 281 -12.24 -8.66 25.96
C SER A 281 -12.84 -7.99 24.72
N LEU A 282 -13.44 -6.81 24.85
CA LEU A 282 -14.04 -6.05 23.74
C LEU A 282 -13.02 -5.19 22.98
N SER A 283 -11.78 -5.07 23.49
CA SER A 283 -10.73 -4.33 22.80
C SER A 283 -10.38 -5.03 21.49
N ARG A 284 -10.38 -4.27 20.40
CA ARG A 284 -9.94 -4.69 19.07
C ARG A 284 -8.53 -4.22 18.74
N GLY A 285 -7.81 -3.67 19.72
CA GLY A 285 -6.46 -3.13 19.55
C GLY A 285 -5.50 -4.14 18.90
N LEU A 286 -4.66 -3.64 18.01
CA LEU A 286 -3.65 -4.40 17.27
C LEU A 286 -2.24 -4.07 17.78
N VAL A 287 -1.33 -5.01 17.56
CA VAL A 287 0.11 -4.81 17.69
C VAL A 287 0.74 -5.31 16.40
N GLY A 288 1.73 -4.58 15.87
CA GLY A 288 2.38 -4.98 14.64
C GLY A 288 3.48 -4.04 14.18
N LEU A 289 4.05 -4.33 13.02
CA LEU A 289 5.15 -3.58 12.41
C LEU A 289 4.66 -2.80 11.19
N ALA A 290 4.99 -1.51 11.14
CA ALA A 290 5.02 -0.71 9.93
C ALA A 290 6.51 -0.53 9.56
N GLY A 291 7.04 -1.46 8.77
CA GLY A 291 8.44 -1.56 8.43
C GLY A 291 9.27 -1.96 9.63
N ARG A 292 10.02 -1.00 10.15
CA ARG A 292 10.87 -1.16 11.35
C ARG A 292 10.33 -0.40 12.56
N THR A 293 9.14 0.19 12.44
CA THR A 293 8.43 0.83 13.56
C THR A 293 7.45 -0.16 14.16
N LEU A 294 7.55 -0.40 15.48
CA LEU A 294 6.56 -1.13 16.25
C LEU A 294 5.37 -0.21 16.55
N ILE A 295 4.15 -0.66 16.26
CA ILE A 295 2.91 0.03 16.61
C ILE A 295 2.13 -0.83 17.59
N VAL A 296 1.69 -0.23 18.70
CA VAL A 296 0.87 -0.89 19.73
C VAL A 296 -0.35 -0.04 20.06
N ASN A 297 -1.54 -0.62 19.95
CA ASN A 297 -2.77 0.02 20.41
C ASN A 297 -3.09 -0.33 21.86
N LEU A 298 -3.14 0.68 22.72
CA LEU A 298 -3.56 0.58 24.11
C LEU A 298 -5.04 1.01 24.28
N PRO A 299 -5.75 0.45 25.28
CA PRO A 299 -7.09 0.90 25.63
C PRO A 299 -7.11 2.38 26.08
N GLY A 300 -8.23 3.07 25.88
CA GLY A 300 -8.40 4.48 26.29
C GLY A 300 -8.64 4.72 27.79
N SER A 301 -8.37 3.73 28.65
CA SER A 301 -8.55 3.83 30.11
C SER A 301 -7.19 3.79 30.82
N PRO A 302 -6.97 4.55 31.91
CA PRO A 302 -5.69 4.53 32.63
C PRO A 302 -5.27 3.12 33.11
N GLY A 303 -6.23 2.32 33.56
CA GLY A 303 -5.98 0.92 33.94
C GLY A 303 -5.56 0.07 32.74
N GLY A 304 -6.27 0.15 31.61
CA GLY A 304 -5.94 -0.62 30.43
C GLY A 304 -4.60 -0.23 29.79
N VAL A 305 -4.21 1.05 29.89
CA VAL A 305 -2.86 1.51 29.54
C VAL A 305 -1.84 0.87 30.44
N LYS A 306 -2.03 0.93 31.77
CA LYS A 306 -1.11 0.32 32.73
C LYS A 306 -0.92 -1.17 32.46
N ASP A 307 -2.01 -1.93 32.33
CA ASP A 307 -2.00 -3.36 32.06
C ASP A 307 -1.26 -3.67 30.74
N GLY A 308 -1.50 -2.86 29.71
CA GLY A 308 -0.82 -3.01 28.42
C GLY A 308 0.67 -2.73 28.49
N LEU A 309 1.08 -1.68 29.22
CA LEU A 309 2.49 -1.37 29.43
C LEU A 309 3.20 -2.45 30.26
N GLU A 310 2.53 -3.05 31.25
CA GLU A 310 3.07 -4.19 32.02
C GLU A 310 3.34 -5.42 31.12
N VAL A 311 2.51 -5.67 30.11
CA VAL A 311 2.74 -6.73 29.12
C VAL A 311 3.91 -6.41 28.19
N LEU A 312 4.05 -5.15 27.77
CA LEU A 312 5.12 -4.72 26.86
C LEU A 312 6.48 -4.67 27.53
N ASP A 313 6.54 -4.28 28.80
CA ASP A 313 7.79 -4.01 29.53
C ASP A 313 8.85 -5.11 29.42
N PRO A 314 8.56 -6.41 29.68
CA PRO A 314 9.57 -7.45 29.63
C PRO A 314 10.00 -7.84 28.19
N ILE A 315 9.23 -7.46 27.17
CA ILE A 315 9.45 -7.91 25.79
C ILE A 315 9.93 -6.80 24.85
N LEU A 316 9.76 -5.53 25.23
CA LEU A 316 9.93 -4.41 24.30
C LEU A 316 11.36 -4.30 23.75
N GLU A 317 12.38 -4.39 24.61
CA GLU A 317 13.78 -4.27 24.19
C GLU A 317 14.18 -5.40 23.24
N HIS A 318 13.83 -6.64 23.59
CA HIS A 318 14.10 -7.81 22.74
C HIS A 318 13.39 -7.70 21.39
N LEU A 319 12.12 -7.28 21.40
CA LEU A 319 11.34 -7.10 20.18
C LEU A 319 11.95 -6.04 19.27
N LEU A 320 12.35 -4.89 19.81
CA LEU A 320 13.00 -3.83 19.03
C LEU A 320 14.39 -4.25 18.51
N ALA A 321 15.17 -5.02 19.28
CA ALA A 321 16.44 -5.57 18.82
C ALA A 321 16.25 -6.55 17.65
N GLN A 322 15.23 -7.41 17.71
CA GLN A 322 14.85 -8.29 16.59
C GLN A 322 14.43 -7.51 15.35
N ILE A 323 13.56 -6.49 15.52
CA ILE A 323 13.14 -5.60 14.43
C ILE A 323 14.34 -4.87 13.82
N ALA A 324 15.32 -4.50 14.65
CA ALA A 324 16.55 -3.84 14.23
C ALA A 324 17.47 -4.76 13.40
N GLY A 325 17.22 -6.07 13.34
CA GLY A 325 18.09 -7.06 12.71
C GLY A 325 19.32 -7.41 13.57
N GLY A 326 19.30 -7.05 14.85
CA GLY A 326 20.38 -7.30 15.82
C GLY A 326 20.21 -8.57 16.65
N GLY A 327 19.19 -9.39 16.37
CA GLY A 327 18.99 -10.65 17.08
C GLY A 327 19.96 -11.72 16.60
N ALA A 328 21.01 -11.99 17.37
CA ALA A 328 21.52 -13.36 17.44
C ALA A 328 20.34 -14.26 17.79
N HIS A 329 20.20 -15.39 17.10
CA HIS A 329 19.31 -16.45 17.54
C HIS A 329 19.92 -17.06 18.81
N ASP A 330 19.71 -16.39 19.95
CA ASP A 330 20.09 -16.96 21.23
C ASP A 330 19.03 -17.99 21.66
N GLU A 331 19.57 -19.10 22.17
CA GLU A 331 19.01 -20.45 22.36
C GLU A 331 17.69 -20.55 23.13
#